data_AF-A0A955CF67-F1
#
_entry.id   AF-A0A955CF67-F1
#
_cell.length_a   1.000
_cell.length_b   1.000
_cell.length_c   1.000
_cell.angle_alpha   90.00
_cell.angle_beta   90.00
_cell.angle_gamma   90.00
#
_symmetry.space_group_name_H-M   'P 1'
#
loop_
_entity.id
_entity.type
_entity.pdbx_description
1 polymer ?
#
loop_
_entity_poly.entity_id
_entity_poly.type
_entity_poly.pdbx_seq_one_letter_code
_entity_poly.pdbx_strand_id
1 'polypeptide(L)'
;MSQLRNPRRLSALIALLAAIGLTSSTHGAVIQSVETDIAPAGGDPGVPYTPGFPSGVASSTDVLEGKLPIASSGNFTLEASTGVAALTNGLVDTFYGTGGADSVHSAYATAGDGNFVTYSLSGAYDISSIVIYGGWNDGGRDAQHYDLQVSSDGVSFSTLTTVDINPGVQGTDVTPVSNRVAITENAAANLASSITTLRLNFLAVENGYTGYSEIDVFGTRLTIAGDVNGDGLVNLNDFVIISDNFLKTPSSPGLQGDLNFDNVVDQKDFREWRIAFGEDAVAAIGDLSRFVPEPATGSLLALAVVASLRRQRRRR
;
A
#
# COMPACT_ATOMS: atom_id res chain seq x y z
N MET A 1 -14.00 -14.86 -57.39
CA MET A 1 -13.54 -16.02 -56.61
C MET A 1 -12.22 -15.65 -55.93
N SER A 2 -12.34 -15.15 -54.70
CA SER A 2 -11.80 -15.79 -53.48
C SER A 2 -10.28 -15.72 -53.36
N GLN A 3 -9.78 -14.64 -52.77
CA GLN A 3 -8.48 -14.61 -52.11
C GLN A 3 -8.75 -14.73 -50.60
N LEU A 4 -8.62 -15.95 -50.09
CA LEU A 4 -8.71 -16.28 -48.67
C LEU A 4 -7.58 -15.57 -47.91
N ARG A 5 -7.94 -14.54 -47.15
CA ARG A 5 -7.03 -13.87 -46.20
C ARG A 5 -6.92 -14.76 -44.96
N ASN A 6 -5.70 -15.24 -44.73
CA ASN A 6 -5.32 -16.24 -43.75
C ASN A 6 -5.53 -15.71 -42.29
N PRO A 7 -6.42 -16.28 -41.46
CA PRO A 7 -6.77 -15.73 -40.13
C PRO A 7 -5.71 -15.97 -39.05
N ARG A 8 -4.63 -16.70 -39.35
CA ARG A 8 -3.63 -17.13 -38.35
C ARG A 8 -2.58 -16.08 -37.96
N ARG A 9 -2.57 -14.90 -38.58
CA ARG A 9 -1.65 -13.81 -38.21
C ARG A 9 -2.21 -12.82 -37.19
N LEU A 10 -3.51 -12.86 -36.90
CA LEU A 10 -4.13 -11.95 -35.94
C LEU A 10 -4.11 -12.49 -34.49
N SER A 11 -4.00 -13.80 -34.31
CA SER A 11 -4.00 -14.43 -32.98
C SER A 11 -2.66 -14.34 -32.24
N ALA A 12 -1.55 -14.08 -32.95
CA ALA A 12 -0.23 -13.98 -32.33
C ALA A 12 0.08 -12.56 -31.78
N LEU A 13 -0.64 -11.53 -32.24
CA LEU A 13 -0.44 -10.15 -31.78
C LEU A 13 -1.28 -9.81 -30.54
N ILE A 14 -2.33 -10.57 -30.26
CA ILE A 14 -3.21 -10.38 -29.09
C ILE A 14 -2.69 -11.14 -27.85
N ALA A 15 -1.87 -12.18 -28.05
CA ALA A 15 -1.34 -12.99 -26.95
C ALA A 15 -0.04 -12.45 -26.32
N LEU A 16 0.54 -11.38 -26.85
CA LEU A 16 1.83 -10.82 -26.38
C LEU A 16 1.69 -9.49 -25.61
N LEU A 17 0.46 -8.99 -25.39
CA LEU A 17 0.22 -7.77 -24.60
C LEU A 17 -0.30 -8.04 -23.17
N ALA A 18 -0.39 -9.31 -22.77
CA ALA A 18 -0.92 -9.70 -21.46
C ALA A 18 0.15 -10.19 -20.47
N ALA A 19 1.43 -9.92 -20.75
CA ALA A 19 2.52 -10.38 -19.90
C ALA A 19 3.44 -9.22 -19.50
N ILE A 20 3.55 -9.08 -18.17
CA ILE A 20 4.58 -8.36 -17.41
C ILE A 20 4.22 -6.92 -17.05
N GLY A 21 3.18 -6.80 -16.22
CA GLY A 21 3.14 -5.83 -15.12
C GLY A 21 3.42 -6.55 -13.80
N LEU A 22 4.50 -7.33 -13.71
CA LEU A 22 5.03 -7.73 -12.40
C LEU A 22 5.79 -6.51 -11.86
N THR A 23 5.05 -5.53 -11.38
CA THR A 23 5.63 -4.45 -10.60
C THR A 23 6.01 -5.04 -9.26
N SER A 24 7.26 -5.51 -9.13
CA SER A 24 7.85 -5.60 -7.81
C SER A 24 7.89 -4.17 -7.28
N SER A 25 7.03 -3.86 -6.32
CA SER A 25 7.07 -2.59 -5.61
C SER A 25 8.44 -2.49 -4.93
N THR A 26 9.33 -1.70 -5.50
CA THR A 26 10.60 -1.37 -4.87
C THR A 26 10.30 -0.43 -3.73
N HIS A 27 10.45 -0.89 -2.50
CA HIS A 27 10.33 -0.05 -1.31
C HIS A 27 11.73 0.43 -0.89
N GLY A 28 11.82 1.64 -0.37
CA GLY A 28 13.05 2.19 0.15
C GLY A 28 13.50 1.52 1.45
N ALA A 29 14.50 2.11 2.11
CA ALA A 29 14.93 1.68 3.43
C ALA A 29 13.94 2.14 4.50
N VAL A 30 13.06 1.23 4.90
CA VAL A 30 12.04 1.48 5.92
C VAL A 30 12.67 1.69 7.31
N ILE A 31 12.28 2.76 7.98
CA ILE A 31 12.58 3.04 9.39
C ILE A 31 11.34 2.80 10.23
N GLN A 32 11.53 2.16 11.38
CA GLN A 32 10.55 2.06 12.44
C GLN A 32 11.00 2.95 13.60
N SER A 33 10.15 3.88 14.04
CA SER A 33 10.31 4.59 15.31
C SER A 33 9.23 4.16 16.28
N VAL A 34 9.64 3.85 17.50
CA VAL A 34 8.79 3.31 18.55
C VAL A 34 8.73 4.30 19.70
N GLU A 35 7.52 4.62 20.14
CA GLU A 35 7.27 5.34 21.39
C GLU A 35 6.40 4.47 22.28
N THR A 36 6.76 4.37 23.56
CA THR A 36 6.00 3.63 24.58
C THR A 36 5.53 4.62 25.63
N ASP A 37 4.26 4.54 25.97
CA ASP A 37 3.63 5.27 27.05
C ASP A 37 3.16 4.28 28.10
N ILE A 38 3.56 4.52 29.36
CA ILE A 38 3.13 3.76 30.52
C ILE A 38 2.31 4.70 31.39
N ALA A 39 1.03 4.37 31.58
CA ALA A 39 0.11 5.19 32.34
C ALA A 39 0.57 5.34 33.81
N PRO A 40 0.33 6.51 34.43
CA PRO A 40 0.72 6.73 35.82
C PRO A 40 -0.04 5.81 36.79
N ALA A 41 0.58 5.49 37.92
CA ALA A 41 -0.09 4.72 38.97
C ALA A 41 -1.30 5.45 39.57
N GLY A 42 -2.24 4.67 40.11
CA GLY A 42 -3.38 5.17 40.90
C GLY A 42 -4.67 5.41 40.13
N GLY A 43 -4.78 4.94 38.88
CA GLY A 43 -6.07 4.89 38.17
C GLY A 43 -6.95 3.74 38.65
N ASP A 44 -8.24 4.02 38.82
CA ASP A 44 -9.24 3.00 39.17
C ASP A 44 -9.61 2.15 37.94
N PRO A 45 -9.88 0.84 38.09
CA PRO A 45 -10.30 -0.01 36.97
C PRO A 45 -11.51 0.54 36.19
N GLY A 46 -11.42 0.50 34.86
CA GLY A 46 -12.44 1.00 33.94
C GLY A 46 -12.39 2.50 33.66
N VAL A 47 -11.50 3.26 34.33
CA VAL A 47 -11.26 4.66 33.99
C VAL A 47 -10.49 4.74 32.67
N PRO A 48 -10.96 5.54 31.68
CA PRO A 48 -10.25 5.72 30.43
C PRO A 48 -8.94 6.48 30.63
N TYR A 49 -7.96 6.16 29.79
CA TYR A 49 -6.67 6.83 29.71
C TYR A 49 -6.31 7.02 28.25
N THR A 50 -5.85 8.23 27.90
CA THR A 50 -5.39 8.56 26.55
C THR A 50 -3.85 8.66 26.60
N PRO A 51 -3.13 7.72 25.95
CA PRO A 51 -1.66 7.73 25.93
C PRO A 51 -1.06 9.01 25.34
N GLY A 52 0.07 9.44 25.90
CA GLY A 52 0.76 10.67 25.49
C GLY A 52 2.00 10.41 24.64
N PHE A 53 1.87 10.50 23.32
CA PHE A 53 2.99 10.32 22.38
C PHE A 53 3.60 11.66 21.92
N PRO A 54 4.91 11.91 22.15
CA PRO A 54 5.56 13.15 21.71
C PRO A 54 5.48 13.43 20.21
N SER A 55 5.46 12.37 19.39
CA SER A 55 5.37 12.48 17.93
C SER A 55 3.94 12.69 17.40
N GLY A 56 2.94 12.76 18.28
CA GLY A 56 1.55 13.06 17.92
C GLY A 56 0.57 11.91 18.16
N VAL A 57 -0.71 12.27 18.11
CA VAL A 57 -1.87 11.39 18.30
C VAL A 57 -2.39 10.84 16.98
N ALA A 58 -3.36 9.92 17.04
CA ALA A 58 -4.06 9.39 15.87
C ALA A 58 -4.69 10.50 15.02
N SER A 59 -4.77 10.27 13.70
CA SER A 59 -5.28 11.25 12.76
C SER A 59 -6.70 10.95 12.31
N SER A 60 -7.63 11.85 12.63
CA SER A 60 -9.02 11.75 12.16
C SER A 60 -9.23 12.12 10.68
N THR A 61 -8.16 12.12 9.88
CA THR A 61 -8.15 12.58 8.47
C THR A 61 -7.16 11.79 7.61
N ASP A 62 -6.66 10.68 8.12
CA ASP A 62 -5.77 9.80 7.36
C ASP A 62 -6.55 9.10 6.21
N VAL A 63 -5.86 8.29 5.43
CA VAL A 63 -6.47 7.61 4.26
C VAL A 63 -7.47 6.52 4.69
N LEU A 64 -7.31 5.93 5.88
CA LEU A 64 -8.15 4.84 6.37
C LEU A 64 -9.28 5.27 7.32
N GLU A 65 -9.31 6.51 7.80
CA GLU A 65 -10.33 7.03 8.73
C GLU A 65 -11.75 6.57 8.37
N GLY A 66 -12.40 5.92 9.35
CA GLY A 66 -13.76 5.41 9.29
C GLY A 66 -13.97 4.18 8.38
N LYS A 67 -12.92 3.60 7.78
CA LYS A 67 -13.05 2.46 6.86
C LYS A 67 -13.05 1.12 7.59
N LEU A 68 -13.93 0.21 7.18
CA LEU A 68 -13.80 -1.20 7.56
C LEU A 68 -12.90 -1.95 6.56
N PRO A 69 -12.20 -3.01 6.99
CA PRO A 69 -11.41 -3.83 6.09
C PRO A 69 -12.32 -4.53 5.07
N ILE A 70 -11.85 -4.62 3.82
CA ILE A 70 -12.53 -5.35 2.74
C ILE A 70 -12.40 -6.87 2.89
N ALA A 71 -11.41 -7.33 3.65
CA ALA A 71 -11.22 -8.72 4.03
C ALA A 71 -10.50 -8.81 5.37
N SER A 72 -10.90 -9.78 6.21
CA SER A 72 -10.23 -10.10 7.46
C SER A 72 -10.34 -11.59 7.79
N SER A 73 -9.43 -12.07 8.64
CA SER A 73 -9.44 -13.41 9.21
C SER A 73 -9.09 -13.35 10.68
N GLY A 74 -9.57 -14.32 11.47
CA GLY A 74 -9.39 -14.37 12.92
C GLY A 74 -10.50 -13.66 13.70
N ASN A 75 -10.40 -13.71 15.02
CA ASN A 75 -11.35 -13.04 15.93
C ASN A 75 -10.73 -11.75 16.47
N PHE A 76 -11.36 -10.61 16.19
CA PHE A 76 -10.92 -9.30 16.66
C PHE A 76 -11.67 -8.77 17.87
N THR A 77 -12.64 -9.53 18.40
CA THR A 77 -13.52 -9.10 19.50
C THR A 77 -13.34 -9.99 20.74
N LEU A 78 -12.13 -10.54 20.95
CA LEU A 78 -11.81 -11.24 22.19
C LEU A 78 -11.91 -10.28 23.38
N GLU A 79 -12.31 -10.80 24.54
CA GLU A 79 -12.50 -10.02 25.77
C GLU A 79 -13.43 -8.80 25.60
N ALA A 80 -14.45 -8.95 24.74
CA ALA A 80 -15.43 -7.92 24.42
C ALA A 80 -14.83 -6.62 23.85
N SER A 81 -13.69 -6.73 23.16
CA SER A 81 -13.09 -5.62 22.44
C SER A 81 -13.94 -5.17 21.24
N THR A 82 -13.78 -3.93 20.80
CA THR A 82 -14.57 -3.32 19.72
C THR A 82 -14.36 -4.02 18.36
N GLY A 83 -13.17 -4.59 18.14
CA GLY A 83 -12.84 -5.27 16.89
C GLY A 83 -12.37 -4.33 15.81
N VAL A 84 -12.46 -4.76 14.56
CA VAL A 84 -11.84 -4.07 13.41
C VAL A 84 -12.27 -2.61 13.23
N ALA A 85 -13.40 -2.20 13.81
CA ALA A 85 -13.83 -0.80 13.82
C ALA A 85 -13.00 0.09 14.74
N ALA A 86 -12.21 -0.48 15.66
CA ALA A 86 -11.25 0.27 16.45
C ALA A 86 -10.07 0.75 15.59
N LEU A 87 -9.65 -0.03 14.59
CA LEU A 87 -8.39 0.18 13.86
C LEU A 87 -8.31 1.44 13.00
N THR A 88 -9.39 2.20 12.85
CA THR A 88 -9.46 3.33 11.91
C THR A 88 -10.47 4.38 12.39
N ASN A 89 -10.57 4.61 13.70
CA ASN A 89 -11.60 5.48 14.27
C ASN A 89 -11.04 6.83 14.75
N GLY A 90 -9.76 7.08 14.52
CA GLY A 90 -9.06 8.30 14.92
C GLY A 90 -8.85 8.41 16.43
N LEU A 91 -9.05 7.33 17.21
CA LEU A 91 -8.95 7.32 18.67
C LEU A 91 -7.86 6.37 19.13
N VAL A 92 -6.98 6.87 19.99
CA VAL A 92 -6.00 6.06 20.71
C VAL A 92 -6.27 6.22 22.19
N ASP A 93 -7.03 5.26 22.73
CA ASP A 93 -7.39 5.20 24.13
C ASP A 93 -7.03 3.83 24.72
N THR A 94 -7.07 3.75 26.04
CA THR A 94 -7.01 2.53 26.83
C THR A 94 -7.79 2.75 28.12
N PHE A 95 -7.82 1.76 29.02
CA PHE A 95 -8.49 1.84 30.31
C PHE A 95 -7.60 1.22 31.37
N TYR A 96 -7.60 1.77 32.57
CA TYR A 96 -7.00 1.08 33.72
C TYR A 96 -7.70 -0.27 33.91
N GLY A 97 -6.90 -1.35 34.01
CA GLY A 97 -7.41 -2.72 34.14
C GLY A 97 -7.22 -3.29 35.55
N THR A 98 -7.80 -4.48 35.76
CA THR A 98 -7.49 -5.35 36.90
C THR A 98 -6.46 -6.43 36.55
N GLY A 99 -5.95 -6.41 35.33
CA GLY A 99 -5.12 -7.48 34.72
C GLY A 99 -5.90 -8.76 34.42
N GLY A 100 -7.23 -8.72 34.51
CA GLY A 100 -8.13 -9.81 34.15
C GLY A 100 -8.90 -9.54 32.87
N ALA A 101 -9.41 -10.61 32.26
CA ALA A 101 -10.22 -10.57 31.04
C ALA A 101 -11.60 -9.90 31.20
N ASP A 102 -11.97 -9.57 32.45
CA ASP A 102 -13.14 -8.79 32.82
C ASP A 102 -12.91 -7.27 32.77
N SER A 103 -11.69 -6.83 32.46
CA SER A 103 -11.36 -5.42 32.22
C SER A 103 -12.05 -4.87 30.96
N VAL A 104 -12.06 -3.53 30.82
CA VAL A 104 -12.66 -2.86 29.66
C VAL A 104 -11.66 -2.81 28.50
N HIS A 105 -11.95 -3.52 27.41
CA HIS A 105 -11.09 -3.59 26.21
C HIS A 105 -11.71 -2.91 24.97
N SER A 106 -12.70 -2.03 25.17
CA SER A 106 -13.44 -1.38 24.06
C SER A 106 -12.60 -0.40 23.23
N ALA A 107 -11.35 -0.13 23.60
CA ALA A 107 -10.43 0.65 22.79
C ALA A 107 -9.75 -0.16 21.67
N TYR A 108 -9.91 -1.49 21.66
CA TYR A 108 -9.05 -2.35 20.85
C TYR A 108 -9.80 -3.17 19.79
N ALA A 109 -9.06 -3.51 18.75
CA ALA A 109 -9.16 -4.76 18.02
C ALA A 109 -8.13 -5.74 18.58
N THR A 110 -8.55 -6.96 18.91
CA THR A 110 -7.61 -7.99 19.37
C THR A 110 -7.01 -8.75 18.20
N ALA A 111 -5.70 -8.98 18.17
CA ALA A 111 -5.09 -9.73 17.07
C ALA A 111 -3.82 -10.47 17.50
N GLY A 112 -3.52 -11.56 16.80
CA GLY A 112 -2.33 -12.39 16.96
C GLY A 112 -2.17 -13.31 15.75
N ASP A 113 -1.37 -14.37 15.88
CA ASP A 113 -1.04 -15.26 14.76
C ASP A 113 -2.29 -15.83 14.07
N GLY A 114 -2.32 -15.73 12.74
CA GLY A 114 -3.45 -16.16 11.90
C GLY A 114 -4.55 -15.11 11.70
N ASN A 115 -4.46 -13.95 12.36
CA ASN A 115 -5.32 -12.81 12.08
C ASN A 115 -4.75 -11.96 10.91
N PHE A 116 -5.62 -11.40 10.09
CA PHE A 116 -5.23 -10.33 9.16
C PHE A 116 -6.37 -9.36 8.90
N VAL A 117 -6.03 -8.15 8.46
CA VAL A 117 -6.97 -7.16 7.89
C VAL A 117 -6.41 -6.64 6.57
N THR A 118 -7.28 -6.43 5.58
CA THR A 118 -6.94 -5.85 4.27
C THR A 118 -7.86 -4.67 3.98
N TYR A 119 -7.30 -3.53 3.60
CA TYR A 119 -8.02 -2.30 3.28
C TYR A 119 -7.78 -1.91 1.82
N SER A 120 -8.85 -1.63 1.07
CA SER A 120 -8.76 -0.91 -0.21
C SER A 120 -8.69 0.59 0.04
N LEU A 121 -7.77 1.26 -0.65
CA LEU A 121 -7.71 2.71 -0.70
C LEU A 121 -8.72 3.24 -1.74
N SER A 122 -9.00 4.55 -1.75
CA SER A 122 -9.94 5.17 -2.71
C SER A 122 -9.33 5.41 -4.11
N GLY A 123 -8.16 4.84 -4.36
CA GLY A 123 -7.41 4.88 -5.60
C GLY A 123 -5.96 4.48 -5.34
N ALA A 124 -5.08 4.75 -6.30
CA ALA A 124 -3.65 4.59 -6.13
C ALA A 124 -3.06 5.76 -5.31
N TYR A 125 -2.21 5.45 -4.34
CA TYR A 125 -1.56 6.42 -3.46
C TYR A 125 -0.04 6.23 -3.47
N ASP A 126 0.65 7.36 -3.42
CA ASP A 126 2.02 7.44 -2.93
C ASP A 126 1.99 7.57 -1.41
N ILE A 127 2.36 6.49 -0.71
CA ILE A 127 2.31 6.39 0.75
C ILE A 127 3.58 6.98 1.35
N SER A 128 3.43 7.97 2.23
CA SER A 128 4.55 8.67 2.87
C SER A 128 4.89 8.12 4.26
N SER A 129 3.89 7.72 5.04
CA SER A 129 4.09 7.15 6.38
C SER A 129 2.88 6.32 6.81
N ILE A 130 3.13 5.33 7.65
CA ILE A 130 2.07 4.53 8.30
C ILE A 130 2.36 4.53 9.80
N VAL A 131 1.35 4.77 10.63
CA VAL A 131 1.48 4.75 12.09
C VAL A 131 0.50 3.76 12.67
N ILE A 132 0.97 2.87 13.52
CA ILE A 132 0.15 1.83 14.14
C ILE A 132 0.24 1.96 15.66
N TYR A 133 -0.92 1.92 16.29
CA TYR A 133 -1.08 2.04 17.73
C TYR A 133 -1.61 0.73 18.29
N GLY A 134 -1.11 0.38 19.47
CA GLY A 134 -1.52 -0.83 20.18
C GLY A 134 -1.10 -0.76 21.63
N GLY A 135 -1.43 -1.80 22.38
CA GLY A 135 -1.19 -1.84 23.82
C GLY A 135 -2.27 -2.62 24.55
N TRP A 136 -2.25 -2.51 25.86
CA TRP A 136 -3.22 -3.15 26.73
C TRP A 136 -3.44 -2.37 28.02
N ASN A 137 -4.39 -2.84 28.82
CA ASN A 137 -4.75 -2.27 30.11
C ASN A 137 -3.64 -2.46 31.19
N ASP A 138 -2.62 -3.24 30.87
CA ASP A 138 -1.40 -3.49 31.64
C ASP A 138 -0.24 -3.91 30.71
N GLY A 139 0.90 -4.35 31.26
CA GLY A 139 2.05 -4.86 30.51
C GLY A 139 1.93 -6.33 30.08
N GLY A 140 0.78 -6.99 30.25
CA GLY A 140 0.63 -8.42 29.97
C GLY A 140 0.33 -8.77 28.51
N ARG A 141 0.01 -7.78 27.68
CA ARG A 141 -0.34 -7.90 26.24
C ARG A 141 0.07 -6.64 25.47
N ASP A 142 1.20 -6.04 25.81
CA ASP A 142 1.69 -4.79 25.23
C ASP A 142 2.50 -4.98 23.93
N ALA A 143 2.77 -6.23 23.55
CA ALA A 143 3.46 -6.60 22.32
C ALA A 143 2.73 -6.18 21.03
N GLN A 144 3.50 -5.94 19.97
CA GLN A 144 3.00 -5.77 18.60
C GLN A 144 3.86 -6.56 17.62
N HIS A 145 3.26 -7.48 16.87
CA HIS A 145 3.98 -8.24 15.84
C HIS A 145 3.14 -8.44 14.59
N TYR A 146 3.58 -7.91 13.46
CA TYR A 146 2.86 -8.00 12.19
C TYR A 146 3.76 -7.74 10.98
N ASP A 147 3.39 -8.34 9.85
CA ASP A 147 3.88 -7.89 8.54
C ASP A 147 2.96 -6.77 8.03
N LEU A 148 3.57 -5.65 7.65
CA LEU A 148 2.92 -4.58 6.93
C LEU A 148 3.12 -4.81 5.44
N GLN A 149 2.03 -5.03 4.71
CA GLN A 149 2.05 -5.40 3.30
C GLN A 149 1.25 -4.41 2.47
N VAL A 150 1.69 -4.18 1.23
CA VAL A 150 1.03 -3.30 0.27
C VAL A 150 0.88 -4.00 -1.07
N SER A 151 -0.03 -3.48 -1.90
CA SER A 151 -0.32 -3.99 -3.23
C SER A 151 -0.79 -2.85 -4.14
N SER A 152 -0.32 -2.87 -5.39
CA SER A 152 -0.78 -1.98 -6.46
C SER A 152 -1.95 -2.55 -7.26
N ASP A 153 -2.06 -3.88 -7.34
CA ASP A 153 -3.09 -4.60 -8.11
C ASP A 153 -4.23 -5.16 -7.24
N GLY A 154 -4.12 -5.04 -5.92
CA GLY A 154 -5.05 -5.62 -4.94
C GLY A 154 -4.97 -7.15 -4.80
N VAL A 155 -4.04 -7.80 -5.49
CA VAL A 155 -3.93 -9.27 -5.56
C VAL A 155 -2.56 -9.74 -5.04
N SER A 156 -1.50 -9.13 -5.54
CA SER A 156 -0.12 -9.45 -5.23
C SER A 156 0.37 -8.52 -4.13
N PHE A 157 0.71 -9.09 -2.97
CA PHE A 157 1.20 -8.34 -1.82
C PHE A 157 2.72 -8.44 -1.70
N SER A 158 3.34 -7.32 -1.36
CA SER A 158 4.74 -7.22 -0.98
C SER A 158 4.84 -6.67 0.44
N THR A 159 5.73 -7.25 1.25
CA THR A 159 5.99 -6.77 2.61
C THR A 159 6.84 -5.50 2.55
N LEU A 160 6.36 -4.42 3.16
CA LEU A 160 7.13 -3.21 3.44
C LEU A 160 8.14 -3.47 4.55
N THR A 161 7.64 -3.98 5.67
CA THR A 161 8.44 -4.25 6.85
C THR A 161 7.69 -5.21 7.77
N THR A 162 8.42 -5.83 8.67
CA THR A 162 7.86 -6.59 9.80
C THR A 162 8.14 -5.80 11.06
N VAL A 163 7.10 -5.44 11.79
CA VAL A 163 7.21 -4.81 13.11
C VAL A 163 7.20 -5.92 14.14
N ASP A 164 8.18 -5.90 15.04
CA ASP A 164 8.26 -6.84 16.15
C ASP A 164 8.67 -6.08 17.42
N ILE A 165 7.68 -5.79 18.26
CA ILE A 165 7.82 -5.17 19.56
C ILE A 165 7.38 -6.19 20.59
N ASN A 166 8.36 -6.60 21.40
CA ASN A 166 8.19 -7.47 22.56
C ASN A 166 7.61 -8.88 22.29
N PRO A 167 8.23 -9.72 21.42
CA PRO A 167 7.68 -11.01 20.99
C PRO A 167 7.67 -12.14 22.04
N GLY A 168 7.85 -11.85 23.33
CA GLY A 168 7.85 -12.93 24.32
C GLY A 168 8.29 -12.61 25.74
N VAL A 169 8.36 -11.35 26.14
CA VAL A 169 8.55 -10.99 27.55
C VAL A 169 7.30 -10.29 28.03
N GLN A 170 6.56 -10.98 28.92
CA GLN A 170 5.46 -10.37 29.65
C GLN A 170 5.99 -9.17 30.44
N GLY A 171 5.46 -7.99 30.15
CA GLY A 171 5.70 -6.80 30.96
C GLY A 171 5.17 -7.00 32.38
N THR A 172 5.85 -6.40 33.36
CA THR A 172 5.43 -6.45 34.78
C THR A 172 4.60 -5.23 35.19
N ASP A 173 4.39 -4.30 34.26
CA ASP A 173 3.62 -3.09 34.49
C ASP A 173 2.16 -3.44 34.76
N VAL A 174 1.62 -2.86 35.84
CA VAL A 174 0.24 -3.09 36.30
C VAL A 174 -0.70 -1.95 35.90
N THR A 175 -0.18 -1.00 35.11
CA THR A 175 -0.92 0.13 34.54
C THR A 175 -0.88 0.03 33.02
N PRO A 176 -1.83 0.65 32.31
CA PRO A 176 -1.89 0.57 30.86
C PRO A 176 -0.56 0.89 30.18
N VAL A 177 -0.19 0.04 29.21
CA VAL A 177 1.00 0.21 28.38
C VAL A 177 0.55 0.33 26.93
N SER A 178 0.97 1.40 26.28
CA SER A 178 0.61 1.70 24.88
C SER A 178 1.85 1.99 24.05
N ASN A 179 1.85 1.49 22.82
CA ASN A 179 2.93 1.58 21.88
C ASN A 179 2.45 2.27 20.60
N ARG A 180 3.24 3.22 20.11
CA ARG A 180 3.10 3.88 18.81
C ARG A 180 4.28 3.49 17.95
N VAL A 181 4.00 2.92 16.78
CA VAL A 181 5.00 2.54 15.79
C VAL A 181 4.80 3.36 14.54
N ALA A 182 5.71 4.27 14.25
CA ALA A 182 5.71 4.98 12.98
C ALA A 182 6.69 4.32 12.00
N ILE A 183 6.16 3.93 10.85
CA ILE A 183 6.88 3.41 9.71
C ILE A 183 7.08 4.57 8.73
N THR A 184 8.33 4.89 8.44
CA THR A 184 8.72 6.00 7.54
C THR A 184 9.88 5.59 6.64
N GLU A 185 10.23 6.44 5.69
CA GLU A 185 11.37 6.27 4.78
C GLU A 185 12.35 7.44 4.98
N ASN A 186 13.66 7.19 4.94
CA ASN A 186 14.67 8.28 4.97
C ASN A 186 15.50 8.42 3.69
N ALA A 187 15.36 7.50 2.72
CA ALA A 187 16.18 7.52 1.51
C ALA A 187 15.35 7.82 0.25
N ALA A 188 14.14 7.27 0.14
CA ALA A 188 13.20 7.57 -0.95
C ALA A 188 12.18 8.66 -0.58
N ALA A 189 11.45 9.15 -1.58
CA ALA A 189 10.41 10.16 -1.39
C ALA A 189 9.16 9.61 -0.68
N ASN A 190 8.84 8.34 -0.91
CA ASN A 190 7.67 7.64 -0.40
C ASN A 190 8.10 6.27 0.13
N LEU A 191 7.35 5.73 1.10
CA LEU A 191 7.46 4.33 1.53
C LEU A 191 7.15 3.38 0.39
N ALA A 192 6.08 3.69 -0.34
CA ALA A 192 5.57 2.89 -1.44
C ALA A 192 4.78 3.78 -2.40
N SER A 193 4.81 3.44 -3.68
CA SER A 193 4.15 4.19 -4.74
C SER A 193 3.11 3.35 -5.45
N SER A 194 2.08 4.02 -5.97
CA SER A 194 0.96 3.40 -6.70
C SER A 194 0.25 2.30 -5.91
N ILE A 195 0.09 2.48 -4.59
CA ILE A 195 -0.56 1.51 -3.72
C ILE A 195 -2.07 1.70 -3.75
N THR A 196 -2.81 0.63 -4.00
CA THR A 196 -4.28 0.61 -3.99
C THR A 196 -4.82 -0.17 -2.80
N THR A 197 -4.01 -1.05 -2.20
CA THR A 197 -4.44 -1.94 -1.12
C THR A 197 -3.34 -2.12 -0.08
N LEU A 198 -3.72 -2.15 1.20
CA LEU A 198 -2.83 -2.38 2.34
C LEU A 198 -3.33 -3.58 3.16
N ARG A 199 -2.41 -4.36 3.73
CA ARG A 199 -2.72 -5.48 4.63
C ARG A 199 -1.80 -5.46 5.84
N LEU A 200 -2.38 -5.70 7.01
CA LEU A 200 -1.63 -6.14 8.19
C LEU A 200 -1.89 -7.64 8.36
N ASN A 201 -0.81 -8.42 8.33
CA ASN A 201 -0.82 -9.83 8.70
C ASN A 201 -0.25 -9.94 10.11
N PHE A 202 -1.10 -10.22 11.09
CA PHE A 202 -0.71 -10.27 12.50
C PHE A 202 0.01 -11.60 12.78
N LEU A 203 1.09 -11.51 13.55
CA LEU A 203 1.99 -12.60 13.85
C LEU A 203 1.90 -12.97 15.33
N ALA A 204 2.68 -13.98 15.73
CA ALA A 204 2.68 -14.46 17.10
C ALA A 204 3.13 -13.37 18.08
N VAL A 205 2.28 -13.13 19.08
CA VAL A 205 2.48 -12.22 20.20
C VAL A 205 2.28 -12.99 21.51
N GLU A 206 2.60 -12.36 22.63
CA GLU A 206 2.37 -12.95 23.95
C GLU A 206 0.90 -13.33 24.17
N ASN A 207 0.67 -14.41 24.92
CA ASN A 207 -0.66 -14.86 25.33
C ASN A 207 -1.66 -15.08 24.16
N GLY A 208 -1.16 -15.18 22.92
CA GLY A 208 -1.93 -15.48 21.70
C GLY A 208 -2.61 -14.29 21.00
N TYR A 209 -2.72 -13.12 21.65
CA TYR A 209 -3.25 -11.89 21.04
C TYR A 209 -2.89 -10.65 21.87
N THR A 210 -2.85 -9.48 21.24
CA THR A 210 -2.70 -8.17 21.90
C THR A 210 -3.74 -7.18 21.37
N GLY A 211 -3.79 -5.98 21.95
CA GLY A 211 -4.68 -4.91 21.51
C GLY A 211 -4.02 -4.00 20.47
N TYR A 212 -4.77 -3.70 19.41
CA TYR A 212 -4.45 -2.68 18.42
C TYR A 212 -5.56 -1.64 18.42
N SER A 213 -5.20 -0.36 18.52
CA SER A 213 -6.16 0.72 18.70
C SER A 213 -6.32 1.62 17.48
N GLU A 214 -5.33 1.72 16.59
CA GLU A 214 -5.44 2.56 15.39
C GLU A 214 -4.39 2.23 14.33
N ILE A 215 -4.73 2.45 13.06
CA ILE A 215 -3.86 2.39 11.88
C ILE A 215 -4.05 3.67 11.06
N ASP A 216 -3.10 4.61 11.19
CA ASP A 216 -3.06 5.79 10.35
C ASP A 216 -2.22 5.52 9.08
N VAL A 217 -2.75 5.90 7.92
CA VAL A 217 -2.03 5.86 6.64
C VAL A 217 -2.00 7.25 6.03
N PHE A 218 -0.80 7.74 5.75
CA PHE A 218 -0.59 9.04 5.11
C PHE A 218 -0.01 8.86 3.71
N GLY A 219 -0.49 9.66 2.78
CA GLY A 219 -0.01 9.64 1.41
C GLY A 219 -0.79 10.60 0.53
N THR A 220 -0.32 10.75 -0.70
CA THR A 220 -1.00 11.55 -1.73
C THR A 220 -1.62 10.63 -2.76
N ARG A 221 -2.91 10.84 -3.04
CA ARG A 221 -3.59 10.12 -4.12
C ARG A 221 -2.97 10.51 -5.46
N LEU A 222 -2.68 9.51 -6.28
CA LEU A 222 -2.20 9.71 -7.64
C LEU A 222 -3.35 10.18 -8.52
N THR A 223 -3.07 11.16 -9.38
CA THR A 223 -3.96 11.61 -10.44
C THR A 223 -3.27 11.34 -11.77
N ILE A 224 -3.66 10.25 -12.42
CA ILE A 224 -3.09 9.85 -13.71
C ILE A 224 -4.10 10.18 -14.78
N ALA A 225 -3.68 10.91 -15.82
CA ALA A 225 -4.56 11.25 -16.92
C ALA A 225 -5.05 9.96 -17.60
N GLY A 226 -6.36 9.84 -17.83
CA GLY A 226 -6.93 8.63 -18.43
C GLY A 226 -7.24 7.49 -17.44
N ASP A 227 -6.71 7.51 -16.22
CA ASP A 227 -7.06 6.54 -15.16
C ASP A 227 -8.36 6.99 -14.47
N VAL A 228 -9.50 6.53 -14.98
CA VAL A 228 -10.83 6.97 -14.51
C VAL A 228 -11.36 6.11 -13.37
N ASN A 229 -10.83 4.90 -13.18
CA ASN A 229 -11.15 4.08 -12.01
C ASN A 229 -10.22 4.37 -10.82
N GLY A 230 -9.11 5.09 -11.06
CA GLY A 230 -8.13 5.49 -10.05
C GLY A 230 -7.26 4.34 -9.57
N ASP A 231 -7.12 3.25 -10.33
CA ASP A 231 -6.34 2.07 -9.93
C ASP A 231 -4.82 2.24 -10.14
N GLY A 232 -4.40 3.39 -10.68
CA GLY A 232 -3.01 3.72 -10.93
C GLY A 232 -2.52 3.29 -12.31
N LEU A 233 -3.36 2.72 -13.17
CA LEU A 233 -2.99 2.20 -14.48
C LEU A 233 -3.97 2.66 -15.56
N VAL A 234 -3.50 3.33 -16.61
CA VAL A 234 -4.35 3.63 -17.77
C VAL A 234 -4.50 2.38 -18.63
N ASN A 235 -5.67 1.75 -18.59
CA ASN A 235 -5.90 0.47 -19.24
C ASN A 235 -7.34 0.32 -19.80
N LEU A 236 -7.70 -0.90 -20.24
CA LEU A 236 -9.00 -1.14 -20.86
C LEU A 236 -10.16 -1.01 -19.87
N ASN A 237 -9.94 -1.22 -18.58
CA ASN A 237 -10.96 -1.05 -17.55
C ASN A 237 -11.45 0.40 -17.48
N ASP A 238 -10.56 1.37 -17.68
CA ASP A 238 -10.91 2.79 -17.79
C ASP A 238 -11.80 3.05 -19.00
N PHE A 239 -11.42 2.48 -20.14
CA PHE A 239 -12.21 2.60 -21.35
C PHE A 239 -13.62 2.02 -21.19
N VAL A 240 -13.78 0.91 -20.46
CA VAL A 240 -15.11 0.35 -20.18
C VAL A 240 -15.98 1.39 -19.48
N ILE A 241 -15.47 2.07 -18.45
CA ILE A 241 -16.22 3.12 -17.73
C ILE A 241 -16.61 4.28 -18.64
N ILE A 242 -15.68 4.78 -19.47
CA ILE A 242 -15.97 5.85 -20.44
C ILE A 242 -17.05 5.39 -21.43
N SER A 243 -16.93 4.17 -21.94
CA SER A 243 -17.86 3.62 -22.94
C SER A 243 -19.26 3.36 -22.37
N ASP A 244 -19.35 2.87 -21.12
CA ASP A 244 -20.61 2.60 -20.43
C ASP A 244 -21.37 3.88 -20.07
N ASN A 245 -20.65 4.99 -19.93
CA ASN A 245 -21.22 6.30 -19.61
C ASN A 245 -21.32 7.25 -20.81
N PHE A 246 -21.02 6.78 -22.02
CA PHE A 246 -21.03 7.61 -23.22
C PHE A 246 -22.36 8.35 -23.42
N LEU A 247 -22.26 9.65 -23.69
CA LEU A 247 -23.33 10.64 -23.80
C LEU A 247 -24.17 10.84 -22.53
N LYS A 248 -23.70 10.38 -21.37
CA LYS A 248 -24.33 10.69 -20.08
C LYS A 248 -23.66 11.89 -19.43
N THR A 249 -24.44 12.57 -18.60
CA THR A 249 -23.98 13.64 -17.73
C THR A 249 -23.79 13.07 -16.33
N PRO A 250 -22.55 13.02 -15.80
CA PRO A 250 -22.31 12.62 -14.43
C PRO A 250 -22.92 13.63 -13.43
N SER A 251 -22.98 13.23 -12.16
CA SER A 251 -23.47 14.10 -11.09
C SER A 251 -22.55 15.30 -10.78
N SER A 252 -21.30 15.23 -11.25
CA SER A 252 -20.29 16.28 -11.12
C SER A 252 -19.24 16.09 -12.23
N PRO A 253 -18.59 17.17 -12.70
CA PRO A 253 -17.44 17.06 -13.59
C PRO A 253 -16.35 16.13 -13.02
N GLY A 254 -15.68 15.39 -13.89
CA GLY A 254 -14.57 14.51 -13.49
C GLY A 254 -14.97 13.08 -13.09
N LEU A 255 -16.27 12.76 -13.09
CA LEU A 255 -16.78 11.46 -12.65
C LEU A 255 -17.20 10.59 -13.83
N GLN A 256 -17.23 9.27 -13.61
CA GLN A 256 -17.82 8.28 -14.52
C GLN A 256 -17.24 8.32 -15.95
N GLY A 257 -15.97 8.74 -16.09
CA GLY A 257 -15.29 8.81 -17.37
C GLY A 257 -15.31 10.19 -18.06
N ASP A 258 -15.83 11.24 -17.42
CA ASP A 258 -15.63 12.62 -17.85
C ASP A 258 -14.21 13.07 -17.47
N LEU A 259 -13.27 12.99 -18.41
CA LEU A 259 -11.86 13.29 -18.19
C LEU A 259 -11.54 14.77 -18.38
N ASN A 260 -12.33 15.47 -19.21
CA ASN A 260 -12.09 16.87 -19.54
C ASN A 260 -12.87 17.86 -18.65
N PHE A 261 -13.69 17.35 -17.72
CA PHE A 261 -14.47 18.10 -16.74
C PHE A 261 -15.53 19.02 -17.36
N ASP A 262 -16.07 18.69 -18.53
CA ASP A 262 -17.19 19.43 -19.17
C ASP A 262 -18.58 18.88 -18.80
N ASN A 263 -18.63 17.91 -17.89
CA ASN A 263 -19.84 17.27 -17.36
C ASN A 263 -20.63 16.48 -18.42
N VAL A 264 -19.97 16.04 -19.50
CA VAL A 264 -20.52 15.13 -20.49
C VAL A 264 -19.46 14.11 -20.85
N VAL A 265 -19.76 12.82 -20.73
CA VAL A 265 -18.83 11.77 -21.20
C VAL A 265 -19.00 11.59 -22.70
N ASP A 266 -18.04 12.02 -23.51
CA ASP A 266 -18.12 11.94 -24.97
C ASP A 266 -16.80 11.55 -25.66
N GLN A 267 -16.72 11.82 -26.97
CA GLN A 267 -15.55 11.51 -27.81
C GLN A 267 -14.27 12.26 -27.40
N LYS A 268 -14.38 13.36 -26.65
CA LYS A 268 -13.25 14.11 -26.11
C LYS A 268 -12.61 13.31 -24.98
N ASP A 269 -13.40 12.75 -24.07
CA ASP A 269 -12.88 11.95 -22.96
C ASP A 269 -12.21 10.68 -23.46
N PHE A 270 -12.85 10.00 -24.43
CA PHE A 270 -12.21 8.87 -25.10
C PHE A 270 -10.87 9.26 -25.75
N ARG A 271 -10.77 10.46 -26.33
CA ARG A 271 -9.52 10.93 -26.94
C ARG A 271 -8.44 11.15 -25.89
N GLU A 272 -8.79 11.70 -24.74
CA GLU A 272 -7.87 11.91 -23.61
C GLU A 272 -7.36 10.58 -23.07
N TRP A 273 -8.25 9.64 -22.76
CA TRP A 273 -7.86 8.28 -22.36
C TRP A 273 -6.93 7.63 -23.38
N ARG A 274 -7.27 7.71 -24.67
CA ARG A 274 -6.49 7.08 -25.74
C ARG A 274 -5.09 7.69 -25.87
N ILE A 275 -4.94 9.00 -25.63
CA ILE A 275 -3.63 9.65 -25.63
C ILE A 275 -2.81 9.11 -24.46
N ALA A 276 -3.36 9.12 -23.25
CA ALA A 276 -2.68 8.65 -22.05
C ALA A 276 -2.30 7.15 -22.14
N PHE A 277 -3.22 6.30 -22.59
CA PHE A 277 -2.96 4.88 -22.83
C PHE A 277 -1.79 4.66 -23.81
N GLY A 278 -1.68 5.53 -24.83
CA GLY A 278 -0.58 5.51 -25.78
C GLY A 278 0.77 5.94 -25.19
N GLU A 279 0.78 6.89 -24.26
CA GLU A 279 1.98 7.35 -23.56
C GLU A 279 2.52 6.26 -22.62
N ASP A 280 1.66 5.60 -21.85
CA ASP A 280 2.03 4.48 -20.99
C ASP A 280 2.60 3.31 -21.80
N ALA A 281 1.95 2.98 -22.92
CA ALA A 281 2.45 1.96 -23.84
C ALA A 281 3.85 2.33 -24.36
N VAL A 282 4.09 3.60 -24.71
CA VAL A 282 5.40 4.09 -25.22
C VAL A 282 6.47 4.11 -24.13
N ALA A 283 6.12 4.44 -22.88
CA ALA A 283 7.04 4.37 -21.74
C ALA A 283 7.47 2.91 -21.48
N ALA A 284 6.54 1.97 -21.51
CA ALA A 284 6.82 0.54 -21.32
C ALA A 284 7.78 -0.04 -22.37
N ILE A 285 7.67 0.35 -23.65
CA ILE A 285 8.65 -0.04 -24.69
C ILE A 285 9.99 0.70 -24.55
N GLY A 286 9.99 1.95 -24.08
CA GLY A 286 11.23 2.68 -23.75
C GLY A 286 12.06 1.96 -22.67
N ASP A 287 11.38 1.37 -21.69
CA ASP A 287 11.98 0.63 -20.60
C ASP A 287 12.56 -0.74 -20.99
N LEU A 288 12.14 -1.30 -22.13
CA LEU A 288 12.76 -2.49 -22.72
C LEU A 288 14.03 -2.15 -23.52
N SER A 289 14.17 -0.91 -23.98
CA SER A 289 15.36 -0.47 -24.74
C SER A 289 16.64 -0.39 -23.88
N ARG A 290 16.50 -0.21 -22.55
CA ARG A 290 17.64 -0.28 -21.60
C ARG A 290 18.17 -1.70 -21.36
N PHE A 291 17.42 -2.72 -21.75
CA PHE A 291 17.85 -4.13 -21.73
C PHE A 291 18.38 -4.61 -23.08
N VAL A 292 18.42 -3.75 -24.10
CA VAL A 292 19.14 -4.03 -25.35
C VAL A 292 20.62 -3.72 -25.08
N PRO A 293 21.52 -4.73 -25.05
CA PRO A 293 22.94 -4.47 -24.94
C PRO A 293 23.34 -3.54 -26.08
N GLU A 294 24.03 -2.44 -25.77
CA GLU A 294 24.53 -1.54 -26.81
C GLU A 294 25.22 -2.38 -27.89
N PRO A 295 24.87 -2.20 -29.18
CA PRO A 295 25.42 -3.05 -30.22
C PRO A 295 26.94 -2.95 -30.15
N ALA A 296 27.62 -4.09 -30.25
CA ALA A 296 29.08 -4.28 -30.15
C ALA A 296 29.93 -3.40 -31.10
N THR A 297 29.32 -2.43 -31.78
CA THR A 297 29.90 -1.29 -32.49
C THR A 297 31.09 -0.68 -31.75
N GLY A 298 31.01 -0.45 -30.43
CA GLY A 298 32.15 0.07 -29.65
C GLY A 298 33.34 -0.88 -29.63
N SER A 299 33.09 -2.17 -29.39
CA SER A 299 34.11 -3.23 -29.39
C SER A 299 34.67 -3.50 -30.78
N LEU A 300 33.84 -3.44 -31.83
CA LEU A 300 34.25 -3.59 -33.23
C LEU A 300 35.06 -2.40 -33.73
N LEU A 301 34.70 -1.18 -33.31
CA LEU A 301 35.48 0.03 -33.62
C LEU A 301 36.84 -0.02 -32.91
N ALA A 302 36.88 -0.43 -31.64
CA ALA A 302 38.13 -0.62 -30.91
C ALA A 302 39.02 -1.71 -31.56
N LEU A 303 38.44 -2.83 -31.99
CA LEU A 303 39.17 -3.88 -32.73
C LEU A 303 39.66 -3.39 -34.10
N ALA A 304 38.88 -2.58 -34.82
CA ALA A 304 39.28 -1.99 -36.09
C ALA A 304 40.44 -0.99 -35.92
N VAL A 305 40.43 -0.19 -34.84
CA VAL A 305 41.53 0.71 -34.48
C VAL A 305 42.79 -0.08 -34.11
N VAL A 306 42.67 -1.13 -33.30
CA VAL A 306 43.82 -1.99 -32.93
C VAL A 306 44.39 -2.72 -34.16
N ALA A 307 43.53 -3.23 -35.05
CA ALA A 307 43.95 -3.90 -36.28
C ALA A 307 44.64 -2.94 -37.27
N SER A 308 44.16 -1.72 -37.41
CA SER A 308 44.78 -0.70 -38.28
C SER A 308 46.13 -0.21 -37.72
N LEU A 309 46.23 -0.01 -36.40
CA LEU A 309 47.51 0.33 -35.74
C LEU A 309 48.55 -0.81 -35.85
N ARG A 310 48.14 -2.08 -35.71
CA ARG A 310 49.03 -3.24 -35.92
C ARG A 310 49.49 -3.35 -37.38
N ARG A 311 48.62 -3.06 -38.35
CA ARG A 311 48.96 -3.09 -39.78
C ARG A 311 49.95 -1.99 -40.16
N GLN A 312 49.84 -0.80 -39.58
CA GLN A 312 50.80 0.28 -39.80
C GLN A 312 52.20 -0.04 -39.25
N ARG A 313 52.30 -0.72 -38.09
CA ARG A 313 53.59 -1.12 -37.51
C ARG A 313 54.31 -2.22 -38.30
N ARG A 314 53.60 -3.08 -39.04
CA ARG A 314 54.21 -4.13 -39.88
C ARG A 314 54.67 -3.64 -41.27
N ARG A 315 54.33 -2.40 -41.66
CA ARG A 315 54.68 -1.80 -42.97
C ARG A 315 55.83 -0.79 -42.89
N ARG A 316 56.42 -0.60 -41.72
CA ARG A 316 57.69 0.12 -41.51
C ARG A 316 58.76 -0.92 -41.19
#